data_AF-A0A9X3WST9-F1
#
_entry.id   AF-A0A9X3WST9-F1
#
_cell.length_a   1.000
_cell.length_b   1.000
_cell.length_c   1.000
_cell.angle_alpha   90.00
_cell.angle_beta   90.00
_cell.angle_gamma   90.00
#
_symmetry.space_group_name_H-M   'P 1'
#
loop_
_entity.id
_entity.type
_entity.pdbx_description
1 polymer ?
#
loop_
_entity_poly.entity_id
_entity_poly.type
_entity_poly.pdbx_seq_one_letter_code
_entity_poly.pdbx_strand_id
1 'polypeptide(L)' 'MLSCLEKRIEEVRAHMYEAYAQNVNYENVLEISQELDRLLNKLTTQGN' A
#
# COMPACT_ATOMS: atom_id res chain seq x y z
N MET A 1 7.87 9.91 15.13
CA MET A 1 6.47 9.42 15.17
C MET A 1 6.04 9.32 13.72
N LEU A 2 5.74 8.12 13.21
CA LEU A 2 5.25 7.97 11.83
C LEU A 2 3.92 8.73 11.68
N SER A 3 3.81 9.49 10.61
CA SER A 3 2.58 10.17 10.21
C SER A 3 1.46 9.15 9.97
N CYS A 4 0.20 9.59 10.07
CA CYS A 4 -0.94 8.72 9.76
C CYS A 4 -0.86 8.14 8.34
N LEU A 5 -0.24 8.88 7.40
CA LEU A 5 -0.03 8.41 6.03
C LEU A 5 0.98 7.27 5.96
N GLU A 6 2.12 7.39 6.64
CA GLU A 6 3.13 6.32 6.66
C GLU A 6 2.61 5.05 7.33
N LYS A 7 1.82 5.17 8.42
CA LYS A 7 1.16 4.01 9.04
C LYS A 7 0.24 3.29 8.04
N ARG A 8 -0.54 4.06 7.28
CA ARG A 8 -1.45 3.51 6.27
C ARG A 8 -0.69 2.82 5.13
N ILE A 9 0.48 3.34 4.74
CA ILE A 9 1.35 2.71 3.74
C ILE A 9 1.83 1.35 4.22
N GLU A 10 2.25 1.24 5.49
CA GLU A 10 2.72 -0.02 6.05
C GLU A 10 1.58 -1.06 6.19
N GLU A 11 0.37 -0.63 6.54
CA GLU A 11 -0.81 -1.50 6.57
C GLU A 11 -1.11 -2.09 5.18
N VAL A 12 -1.14 -1.23 4.14
CA VAL A 12 -1.42 -1.67 2.76
C VAL A 12 -0.30 -2.57 2.24
N ARG A 13 0.96 -2.30 2.62
CA ARG A 13 2.10 -3.15 2.28
C ARG A 13 1.98 -4.53 2.92
N ALA A 14 1.56 -4.62 4.18
CA ALA A 14 1.31 -5.90 4.84
C ALA A 14 0.21 -6.70 4.13
N HIS A 15 -0.91 -6.06 3.79
CA HIS A 15 -1.99 -6.69 3.02
C HIS A 15 -1.53 -7.22 1.66
N MET A 16 -0.63 -6.50 0.97
CA MET A 16 -0.05 -6.94 -0.30
C MET A 16 0.73 -8.25 -0.12
N TYR A 17 1.55 -8.36 0.92
CA TYR A 17 2.31 -9.58 1.22
C TYR A 17 1.42 -10.75 1.61
N GLU A 18 0.37 -10.51 2.39
CA GLU A 18 -0.64 -11.53 2.73
C GLU A 18 -1.37 -12.02 1.48
N ALA A 19 -1.72 -11.11 0.56
CA ALA A 19 -2.36 -11.46 -0.70
C ALA A 19 -1.46 -12.33 -1.60
N TYR A 20 -0.16 -12.05 -1.64
CA TYR A 20 0.80 -12.94 -2.31
C TYR A 20 0.93 -14.29 -1.62
N ALA A 21 1.00 -14.31 -0.28
CA ALA A 21 1.16 -15.55 0.48
C ALA A 21 -0.06 -16.49 0.36
N GLN A 22 -1.26 -15.93 0.21
CA GLN A 22 -2.50 -16.70 0.11
C GLN A 22 -2.90 -17.08 -1.33
N ASN A 23 -2.03 -16.87 -2.33
CA ASN A 23 -2.36 -17.07 -3.76
C ASN A 23 -3.66 -16.35 -4.16
N VAL A 24 -3.87 -15.14 -3.65
CA VAL A 24 -5.10 -14.39 -3.90
C VAL A 24 -5.14 -13.99 -5.38
N ASN A 25 -6.35 -13.95 -5.94
CA ASN A 25 -6.61 -13.60 -7.34
C ASN A 25 -5.85 -12.32 -7.74
N TYR A 26 -5.28 -12.31 -8.95
CA TYR A 26 -4.51 -11.23 -9.52
C TYR A 26 -5.18 -9.86 -9.39
N GLU A 27 -6.51 -9.82 -9.51
CA GLU A 27 -7.32 -8.61 -9.37
C GLU A 27 -7.20 -7.96 -7.98
N ASN A 28 -7.20 -8.75 -6.90
CA ASN A 28 -7.04 -8.23 -5.54
C ASN A 28 -5.63 -7.69 -5.31
N VAL A 29 -4.61 -8.37 -5.84
CA VAL A 29 -3.22 -7.89 -5.77
C VAL A 29 -3.05 -6.58 -6.54
N LEU A 30 -3.72 -6.45 -7.68
CA LEU A 30 -3.71 -5.25 -8.50
C LEU A 30 -4.37 -4.07 -7.77
N GLU A 31 -5.52 -4.28 -7.13
CA GLU A 31 -6.20 -3.24 -6.34
C GLU A 31 -5.33 -2.74 -5.18
N ILE A 32 -4.74 -3.67 -4.42
CA ILE A 32 -3.83 -3.32 -3.31
C ILE A 32 -2.61 -2.54 -3.82
N SER A 33 -2.05 -2.95 -4.96
CA SER A 33 -0.89 -2.27 -5.57
C SER A 33 -1.24 -0.84 -5.99
N GLN A 34 -2.43 -0.62 -6.57
CA GLN A 34 -2.89 0.72 -6.94
C GLN A 34 -3.16 1.60 -5.72
N GLU A 35 -3.70 1.04 -4.62
CA GLU A 35 -3.86 1.78 -3.37
C GLU A 35 -2.50 2.20 -2.81
N LEU A 36 -1.52 1.29 -2.79
CA LEU A 36 -0.17 1.57 -2.32
C LEU A 36 0.50 2.69 -3.13
N ASP A 37 0.43 2.62 -4.46
CA ASP A 37 0.98 3.66 -5.35
C ASP A 37 0.37 5.03 -5.10
N ARG A 38 -0.95 5.11 -4.88
CA ARG A 38 -1.63 6.38 -4.56
C ARG A 38 -1.14 6.96 -3.24
N LEU A 39 -0.92 6.12 -2.23
CA LEU A 39 -0.44 6.56 -0.92
C LEU A 39 1.03 7.03 -0.99
N LEU A 40 1.87 6.31 -1.70
CA LEU A 40 3.28 6.68 -1.92
C LEU A 40 3.42 7.99 -2.71
N ASN A 41 2.59 8.19 -3.73
CA ASN A 41 2.55 9.45 -4.48
C ASN A 41 2.11 10.62 -3.60
N LYS A 42 1.13 10.43 -2.71
CA LYS A 42 0.74 11.45 -1.72
C LYS A 42 1.89 11.78 -0.78
N LEU A 43 2.61 10.77 -0.28
CA LEU A 43 3.75 10.97 0.62
C LEU A 43 4.86 11.77 -0.08
N THR A 44 5.16 11.42 -1.33
CA THR A 44 6.19 12.09 -2.14
C THR A 44 5.79 13.53 -2.45
N THR A 45 4.52 13.78 -2.72
CA THR A 45 3.99 15.14 -3.00
C THR A 45 3.97 16.03 -1.74
N GLN A 46 3.87 15.44 -0.55
CA GLN A 46 3.97 16.18 0.72
C GLN A 46 5.40 16.50 1.15
N GLY A 47 6.41 15.89 0.50
CA GLY A 47 7.83 16.09 0.80
C GLY A 47 8.56 17.09 -0.11
N ASN A 48 7.86 17.73 -1.05
CA ASN A 48 8.36 18.77 -1.96
C ASN A 48 7.85 20.16 -1.59
#